data_AF-A0AAJ2GNT5-F1
#
_entry.id   AF-A0AAJ2GNT5-F1
#
_cell.length_a   1.000
_cell.length_b   1.000
_cell.length_c   1.000
_cell.angle_alpha   90.00
_cell.angle_beta   90.00
_cell.angle_gamma   90.00
#
_symmetry.space_group_name_H-M   'P 1'
#
loop_
_entity.id
_entity.type
_entity.pdbx_description
1 polymer ?
#
loop_
_entity_poly.entity_id
_entity_poly.type
_entity_poly.pdbx_seq_one_letter_code
_entity_poly.pdbx_strand_id
1 'polypeptide(L)'
;MSDPFIGQIIQVGFSYAPDGWLQCSGQTIPLSQNQALFALLGTNFGGDGVSTFGIPDARGRVLVGTGQGPGLSNYALGAKSGTEANQLTQSNMPLHNHQATFQGLPGMTSASGSLSALTAATTTQVTNAASTGSQLANGFPASGPSTVKVYAPAGSGTTAVNLGGLTVTGGPFTPQGSVTIGLAGGTTPVPNIQPVIAVFTMIATVGIWPPHP
;
A
#
# COMPACT_ATOMS: atom_id res chain seq x y z
N MET A 1 -30.60 -40.49 25.79
CA MET A 1 -30.32 -39.04 25.64
C MET A 1 -31.53 -38.30 26.17
N SER A 2 -31.35 -37.24 26.94
CA SER A 2 -32.47 -36.34 27.26
C SER A 2 -32.94 -35.64 25.98
N ASP A 3 -34.24 -35.47 25.81
CA ASP A 3 -34.79 -34.70 24.70
C ASP A 3 -34.23 -33.27 24.72
N PRO A 4 -33.87 -32.68 23.56
CA PRO A 4 -33.37 -31.33 23.49
C PRO A 4 -34.46 -30.32 23.86
N PHE A 5 -34.06 -29.10 24.22
CA PHE A 5 -35.03 -27.99 24.26
C PHE A 5 -35.33 -27.50 22.84
N ILE A 6 -36.58 -27.14 22.56
CA ILE A 6 -36.92 -26.45 21.31
C ILE A 6 -36.08 -25.16 21.23
N GLY A 7 -35.47 -24.91 20.07
CA GLY A 7 -34.57 -23.77 19.88
C GLY A 7 -33.13 -23.98 20.37
N GLN A 8 -32.81 -25.14 20.96
CA GLN A 8 -31.43 -25.47 21.34
C GLN A 8 -30.54 -25.53 20.09
N ILE A 9 -29.43 -24.81 20.12
CA ILE A 9 -28.41 -24.82 19.07
C ILE A 9 -27.24 -25.70 19.51
N ILE A 10 -26.81 -26.61 18.64
CA ILE A 10 -25.63 -27.45 18.88
C ILE A 10 -24.72 -27.48 17.65
N GLN A 11 -23.46 -27.85 17.92
CA GLN A 11 -22.45 -28.13 16.91
C GLN A 11 -22.16 -29.62 16.89
N VAL A 12 -22.10 -30.19 15.69
CA VAL A 12 -21.92 -31.63 15.47
C VAL A 12 -20.92 -31.92 14.36
N GLY A 13 -20.28 -33.09 14.42
CA GLY A 13 -19.26 -33.53 13.46
C GLY A 13 -19.81 -34.17 12.17
N PHE A 14 -21.11 -34.46 12.10
CA PHE A 14 -21.77 -34.96 10.89
C PHE A 14 -22.39 -33.82 10.06
N SER A 15 -22.71 -34.06 8.80
CA SER A 15 -23.01 -33.02 7.80
C SER A 15 -24.49 -32.91 7.38
N TYR A 16 -25.42 -33.35 8.22
CA TYR A 16 -26.85 -33.33 7.92
C TYR A 16 -27.67 -33.02 9.18
N ALA A 17 -28.88 -32.49 9.01
CA ALA A 17 -29.82 -32.30 10.11
C ALA A 17 -30.73 -33.54 10.19
N PRO A 18 -30.71 -34.30 11.31
CA PRO A 18 -31.65 -35.40 11.52
C PRO A 18 -33.07 -34.88 11.77
N ASP A 19 -34.05 -35.77 11.79
CA ASP A 19 -35.44 -35.42 12.10
C ASP A 19 -35.55 -34.68 13.44
N GLY A 20 -36.36 -33.62 13.47
CA GLY A 20 -36.48 -32.73 14.63
C GLY A 20 -35.36 -31.69 14.74
N TRP A 21 -34.47 -31.59 13.75
CA TRP A 21 -33.43 -30.56 13.67
C TRP A 21 -33.45 -29.86 12.32
N LEU A 22 -32.94 -28.64 12.29
CA LEU A 22 -32.66 -27.91 11.06
C LEU A 22 -31.26 -27.33 11.08
N GLN A 23 -30.57 -27.36 9.95
CA GLN A 23 -29.29 -26.65 9.81
C GLN A 23 -29.51 -25.15 9.95
N CYS A 24 -28.65 -24.47 10.71
CA CYS A 24 -28.64 -23.02 10.85
C CYS A 24 -28.08 -22.35 9.57
N SER A 25 -28.87 -22.36 8.49
CA SER A 25 -28.52 -21.79 7.18
C SER A 25 -29.34 -20.53 6.83
N GLY A 26 -30.03 -19.93 7.80
CA GLY A 26 -30.75 -18.67 7.60
C GLY A 26 -32.07 -18.79 6.83
N GLN A 27 -32.61 -20.00 6.63
CA GLN A 27 -33.89 -20.16 5.95
C GLN A 27 -35.06 -19.58 6.76
N THR A 28 -36.12 -19.19 6.06
CA THR A 28 -37.41 -18.87 6.65
C THR A 28 -38.31 -20.11 6.71
N ILE A 29 -39.10 -20.20 7.77
CA ILE A 29 -40.00 -21.32 8.06
C ILE A 29 -41.42 -20.77 8.15
N PRO A 30 -42.43 -21.45 7.55
CA PRO A 30 -43.83 -21.11 7.78
C PRO A 30 -44.17 -21.22 9.26
N LEU A 31 -44.73 -20.15 9.83
CA LEU A 31 -45.10 -20.09 11.25
C LEU A 31 -46.08 -21.21 11.62
N SER A 32 -46.98 -21.56 10.69
CA SER A 32 -47.94 -22.65 10.84
C SER A 32 -47.31 -24.03 11.04
N GLN A 33 -46.07 -24.24 10.57
CA GLN A 33 -45.35 -25.50 10.70
C GLN A 33 -44.61 -25.63 12.03
N ASN A 34 -44.24 -24.51 12.67
CA ASN A 34 -43.43 -24.56 13.88
C ASN A 34 -43.70 -23.39 14.83
N GLN A 35 -44.91 -23.35 15.37
CA GLN A 35 -45.39 -22.30 16.26
C GLN A 35 -44.57 -22.21 17.57
N ALA A 36 -44.15 -23.36 18.12
CA ALA A 36 -43.34 -23.40 19.33
C ALA A 36 -41.97 -22.76 19.10
N LEU A 37 -41.28 -23.10 18.00
CA LEU A 37 -40.00 -22.47 17.71
C LEU A 37 -40.16 -20.96 17.45
N PHE A 38 -41.22 -20.53 16.77
CA PHE A 38 -41.51 -19.11 16.59
C PHE A 38 -41.71 -18.38 17.92
N ALA A 39 -42.43 -18.97 18.88
CA ALA A 39 -42.67 -18.36 20.18
C ALA A 39 -41.37 -18.08 20.97
N LEU A 40 -40.29 -18.83 20.68
CA LEU A 40 -38.97 -18.61 21.29
C LEU A 40 -38.09 -17.64 20.49
N LEU A 41 -38.08 -17.74 19.16
CA LEU A 41 -37.16 -16.96 18.32
C LEU A 41 -37.72 -15.60 17.89
N GLY A 42 -39.04 -15.48 17.82
CA GLY A 42 -39.72 -14.35 17.20
C GLY A 42 -39.22 -14.11 15.77
N THR A 43 -38.99 -12.84 15.43
CA THR A 43 -38.45 -12.40 14.14
C THR A 43 -36.96 -12.03 14.21
N ASN A 44 -36.26 -12.39 15.29
CA ASN A 44 -34.87 -11.97 15.54
C ASN A 44 -33.90 -12.42 14.43
N PHE A 45 -34.26 -13.49 13.70
CA PHE A 45 -33.46 -14.03 12.59
C PHE A 45 -34.12 -13.84 11.22
N GLY A 46 -35.18 -13.03 11.12
CA GLY A 46 -35.89 -12.70 9.88
C GLY A 46 -37.34 -13.20 9.84
N GLY A 47 -37.93 -13.16 8.64
CA GLY A 47 -39.36 -13.42 8.41
C GLY A 47 -40.24 -12.19 8.69
N ASP A 48 -41.53 -12.34 8.44
CA ASP A 48 -42.53 -11.26 8.60
C ASP A 48 -43.23 -11.28 9.97
N GLY A 49 -43.05 -12.35 10.75
CA GLY A 49 -43.69 -12.52 12.06
C GLY A 49 -45.19 -12.81 11.99
N VAL A 50 -45.72 -13.03 10.79
CA VAL A 50 -47.15 -13.30 10.54
C VAL A 50 -47.32 -14.64 9.84
N SER A 51 -46.68 -14.81 8.69
CA SER A 51 -46.72 -16.05 7.90
C SER A 51 -45.44 -16.87 8.07
N THR A 52 -44.32 -16.22 8.34
CA THR A 52 -42.99 -16.84 8.39
C THR A 52 -42.10 -16.23 9.48
N PHE A 53 -41.11 -17.00 9.91
CA PHE A 53 -40.02 -16.54 10.76
C PHE A 53 -38.68 -17.12 10.29
N GLY A 54 -37.59 -16.43 10.58
CA GLY A 54 -36.24 -16.89 10.24
C GLY A 54 -35.61 -17.72 11.34
N ILE A 55 -34.65 -18.57 10.98
CA ILE A 55 -33.72 -19.21 11.91
C ILE A 55 -32.29 -18.66 11.73
N PRO A 56 -31.35 -18.92 12.66
CA PRO A 56 -29.98 -18.42 12.55
C PRO A 56 -29.26 -18.89 11.26
N ASP A 57 -28.35 -18.05 10.77
CA ASP A 57 -27.36 -18.40 9.75
C ASP A 57 -25.96 -18.44 10.38
N ALA A 58 -25.47 -19.64 10.67
CA ALA A 58 -24.17 -19.86 11.31
C ALA A 58 -23.02 -19.98 10.30
N ARG A 59 -23.30 -20.00 8.99
CA ARG A 59 -22.25 -20.14 7.97
C ARG A 59 -21.34 -18.90 7.99
N GLY A 60 -20.04 -19.11 8.01
CA GLY A 60 -19.03 -18.04 8.05
C GLY A 60 -19.00 -17.24 9.36
N ARG A 61 -19.66 -17.73 10.42
CA ARG A 61 -19.85 -16.98 11.68
C ARG A 61 -19.51 -17.82 12.90
N VAL A 62 -19.02 -17.14 13.92
CA VAL A 62 -18.87 -17.68 15.27
C VAL A 62 -20.02 -17.13 16.12
N LEU A 63 -20.66 -17.98 16.92
CA LEU A 63 -21.72 -17.57 17.83
C LEU A 63 -21.11 -16.83 19.03
N VAL A 64 -21.71 -15.69 19.40
CA VAL A 64 -21.33 -14.88 20.57
C VAL A 64 -22.51 -14.74 21.52
N GLY A 65 -22.21 -14.57 22.81
CA GLY A 65 -23.23 -14.30 23.82
C GLY A 65 -23.92 -12.96 23.56
N THR A 66 -25.24 -12.90 23.80
CA THR A 66 -26.02 -11.68 23.65
C THR A 66 -25.88 -10.75 24.86
N GLY A 67 -26.12 -9.46 24.64
CA GLY A 67 -26.16 -8.43 25.66
C GLY A 67 -24.90 -7.57 25.72
N GLN A 68 -24.81 -6.75 26.77
CA GLN A 68 -23.70 -5.85 27.02
C GLN A 68 -23.05 -6.17 28.37
N GLY A 69 -21.73 -6.38 28.37
CA GLY A 69 -20.92 -6.50 29.58
C GLY A 69 -20.05 -5.25 29.80
N PRO A 70 -19.53 -5.01 31.02
CA PRO A 70 -18.60 -3.91 31.27
C PRO A 70 -17.37 -3.99 30.36
N GLY A 71 -17.14 -2.94 29.56
CA GLY A 71 -16.05 -2.89 28.59
C GLY A 71 -16.23 -3.78 27.35
N LEU A 72 -17.40 -4.40 27.16
CA LEU A 72 -17.72 -5.23 25.99
C LEU A 72 -18.72 -4.52 25.07
N SER A 73 -18.69 -4.91 23.79
CA SER A 73 -19.71 -4.52 22.81
C SER A 73 -21.08 -5.08 23.19
N ASN A 74 -22.14 -4.34 22.86
CA ASN A 74 -23.51 -4.83 22.99
C ASN A 74 -23.92 -5.63 21.75
N TYR A 75 -24.32 -6.89 21.92
CA TYR A 75 -24.82 -7.74 20.84
C TYR A 75 -26.29 -8.10 21.07
N ALA A 76 -27.21 -7.52 20.30
CA ALA A 76 -28.62 -7.93 20.32
C ALA A 76 -28.77 -9.35 19.76
N LEU A 77 -29.76 -10.11 20.25
CA LEU A 77 -30.07 -11.44 19.73
C LEU A 77 -30.40 -11.36 18.23
N GLY A 78 -29.76 -12.20 17.43
CA GLY A 78 -29.92 -12.20 15.97
C GLY A 78 -29.11 -11.15 15.21
N ALA A 79 -28.43 -10.23 15.91
CA ALA A 79 -27.55 -9.27 15.26
C ALA A 79 -26.37 -9.97 14.55
N LYS A 80 -26.10 -9.54 13.32
CA LYS A 80 -24.95 -9.99 12.52
C LYS A 80 -23.89 -8.90 12.55
N SER A 81 -22.67 -9.24 12.97
CA SER A 81 -21.56 -8.30 13.07
C SER A 81 -20.27 -8.94 12.57
N GLY A 82 -19.27 -8.12 12.21
CA GLY A 82 -18.01 -8.54 11.61
C GLY A 82 -18.05 -8.71 10.09
N THR A 83 -16.88 -8.98 9.52
CA THR A 83 -16.63 -9.19 8.08
C THR A 83 -15.69 -10.37 7.88
N GLU A 84 -15.90 -11.18 6.84
CA GLU A 84 -15.02 -12.33 6.55
C GLU A 84 -13.65 -11.91 5.99
N ALA A 85 -13.61 -10.74 5.33
CA ALA A 85 -12.38 -10.15 4.81
C ALA A 85 -12.31 -8.67 5.18
N ASN A 86 -11.17 -8.24 5.70
CA ASN A 86 -10.90 -6.85 6.00
C ASN A 86 -9.88 -6.31 4.99
N GLN A 87 -10.27 -5.27 4.26
CA GLN A 87 -9.33 -4.53 3.44
C GLN A 87 -8.61 -3.50 4.32
N LEU A 88 -7.28 -3.58 4.38
CA LEU A 88 -6.49 -2.55 5.02
C LEU A 88 -6.37 -1.35 4.05
N THR A 89 -6.94 -0.23 4.44
CA THR A 89 -6.72 1.07 3.80
C THR A 89 -5.67 1.86 4.55
N GLN A 90 -5.15 2.96 3.97
CA GLN A 90 -4.27 3.88 4.69
C GLN A 90 -4.90 4.42 5.97
N SER A 91 -6.23 4.61 5.99
CA SER A 91 -6.96 5.02 7.19
C SER A 91 -6.91 3.97 8.31
N ASN A 92 -6.68 2.70 7.98
CA ASN A 92 -6.59 1.61 8.93
C ASN A 92 -5.15 1.31 9.39
N MET A 93 -4.15 2.02 8.87
CA MET A 93 -2.76 1.88 9.31
C MET A 93 -2.41 2.96 10.33
N PRO A 94 -1.70 2.63 11.42
CA PRO A 94 -1.11 3.65 12.28
C PRO A 94 -0.24 4.62 11.47
N LEU A 95 -0.22 5.89 11.88
CA LEU A 95 0.63 6.90 11.27
C LEU A 95 2.09 6.43 11.32
N HIS A 96 2.70 6.26 10.15
CA HIS A 96 4.10 5.90 10.00
C HIS A 96 4.74 6.69 8.86
N ASN A 97 6.07 6.83 8.89
CA ASN A 97 6.84 7.46 7.84
C ASN A 97 8.06 6.61 7.48
N HIS A 98 8.56 6.78 6.26
CA HIS A 98 9.84 6.24 5.83
C HIS A 98 10.73 7.41 5.45
N GLN A 99 11.87 7.55 6.11
CA GLN A 99 12.87 8.53 5.72
C GLN A 99 13.79 7.91 4.66
N ALA A 100 13.65 8.32 3.40
CA ALA A 100 14.67 8.06 2.39
C ALA A 100 15.69 9.20 2.41
N THR A 101 16.95 8.85 2.59
CA THR A 101 18.07 9.76 2.39
C THR A 101 18.86 9.26 1.19
N PHE A 102 19.22 10.15 0.28
CA PHE A 102 20.30 9.87 -0.66
C PHE A 102 21.53 10.63 -0.18
N GLN A 103 22.70 9.99 -0.25
CA GLN A 103 23.97 10.65 -0.07
C GLN A 103 24.65 10.76 -1.43
N GLY A 104 25.03 11.97 -1.82
CA GLY A 104 25.91 12.15 -2.98
C GLY A 104 27.24 11.41 -2.78
N LEU A 105 27.86 10.98 -3.88
CA LEU A 105 29.21 10.40 -3.85
C LEU A 105 30.17 11.37 -3.14
N PRO A 106 31.02 10.90 -2.19
CA PRO A 106 31.98 11.75 -1.51
C PRO A 106 32.86 12.51 -2.51
N GLY A 107 32.90 13.84 -2.41
CA GLY A 107 33.80 14.69 -3.19
C GLY A 107 33.23 15.36 -4.44
N MET A 108 31.94 15.17 -4.78
CA MET A 108 31.29 15.88 -5.90
C MET A 108 30.63 17.18 -5.43
N THR A 109 31.38 18.30 -5.41
CA THR A 109 30.88 19.63 -5.02
C THR A 109 30.69 20.59 -6.19
N SER A 110 31.09 20.21 -7.40
CA SER A 110 31.07 21.09 -8.58
C SER A 110 30.99 20.31 -9.89
N ALA A 111 30.38 20.93 -10.91
CA ALA A 111 30.54 20.51 -12.29
C ALA A 111 31.87 21.06 -12.81
N SER A 112 32.74 20.19 -13.33
CA SER A 112 33.98 20.60 -14.00
C SER A 112 33.84 20.47 -15.51
N GLY A 113 34.24 21.51 -16.24
CA GLY A 113 34.45 21.46 -17.68
C GLY A 113 35.89 21.84 -18.00
N SER A 114 36.52 21.17 -18.96
CA SER A 114 37.85 21.54 -19.46
C SER A 114 37.74 22.07 -20.88
N LEU A 115 38.33 23.23 -21.15
CA LEU A 115 38.49 23.74 -22.51
C LEU A 115 39.90 23.38 -23.00
N SER A 116 40.00 22.49 -23.98
CA SER A 116 41.28 22.10 -24.58
C SER A 116 41.42 22.75 -25.95
N ALA A 117 42.51 23.47 -26.18
CA ALA A 117 42.86 23.98 -27.51
C ALA A 117 43.70 22.92 -28.23
N LEU A 118 43.08 22.14 -29.10
CA LEU A 118 43.81 21.24 -30.01
C LEU A 118 44.30 22.01 -31.24
N THR A 119 45.53 21.76 -31.66
CA THR A 119 46.02 22.19 -32.98
C THR A 119 45.22 21.49 -34.06
N ALA A 120 44.27 22.19 -34.68
CA ALA A 120 43.68 21.75 -35.93
C ALA A 120 44.74 21.89 -37.04
N ALA A 121 45.52 20.84 -37.24
CA ALA A 121 46.35 20.68 -38.41
C ALA A 121 45.46 20.34 -39.61
N THR A 122 45.39 21.21 -40.61
CA THR A 122 45.28 20.78 -42.00
C THR A 122 46.11 21.68 -42.91
N THR A 123 47.19 21.07 -43.40
CA THR A 123 48.06 21.47 -44.52
C THR A 123 49.08 22.58 -44.24
N THR A 124 50.35 22.14 -44.16
CA THR A 124 51.60 22.91 -44.12
C THR A 124 52.05 23.39 -42.74
N GLN A 125 53.25 22.93 -42.36
CA GLN A 125 53.88 23.01 -41.04
C GLN A 125 53.69 24.36 -40.31
N VAL A 126 53.16 24.30 -39.09
CA VAL A 126 53.44 25.31 -38.07
C VAL A 126 54.32 24.65 -37.02
N THR A 127 55.60 25.02 -36.99
CA THR A 127 56.67 24.41 -36.17
C THR A 127 56.59 24.74 -34.68
N ASN A 128 55.50 25.35 -34.21
CA ASN A 128 55.41 25.87 -32.84
C ASN A 128 54.22 25.22 -32.13
N ALA A 129 54.42 24.03 -31.56
CA ALA A 129 53.45 23.47 -30.62
C ALA A 129 53.29 24.42 -29.42
N ALA A 130 52.07 24.60 -28.93
CA ALA A 130 51.83 25.39 -27.72
C ALA A 130 52.56 24.76 -26.53
N SER A 131 53.38 25.54 -25.84
CA SER A 131 54.04 25.15 -24.59
C SER A 131 53.17 25.52 -23.38
N THR A 132 53.41 24.90 -22.23
CA THR A 132 52.82 25.31 -20.95
C THR A 132 52.96 26.83 -20.75
N GLY A 133 51.85 27.50 -20.47
CA GLY A 133 51.80 28.96 -20.27
C GLY A 133 51.57 29.80 -21.53
N SER A 134 51.40 29.17 -22.70
CA SER A 134 50.94 29.88 -23.92
C SER A 134 49.53 30.44 -23.70
N GLN A 135 49.27 31.66 -24.20
CA GLN A 135 47.99 32.38 -24.00
C GLN A 135 47.30 32.62 -25.34
N LEU A 136 45.96 32.76 -25.36
CA LEU A 136 45.27 33.22 -26.57
C LEU A 136 45.60 34.68 -26.86
N ALA A 137 45.90 35.00 -28.11
CA ALA A 137 46.34 36.33 -28.55
C ALA A 137 45.64 36.73 -29.86
N ASN A 138 45.49 38.03 -30.07
CA ASN A 138 44.98 38.56 -31.33
C ASN A 138 46.08 38.52 -32.40
N GLY A 139 46.20 37.41 -33.13
CA GLY A 139 47.18 37.32 -34.21
C GLY A 139 46.84 38.25 -35.38
N PHE A 140 47.45 39.44 -35.44
CA PHE A 140 47.63 40.18 -36.69
C PHE A 140 49.13 40.28 -36.99
N PRO A 141 49.66 39.67 -38.06
CA PRO A 141 51.01 39.98 -38.49
C PRO A 141 51.07 41.41 -39.01
N ALA A 142 52.07 42.19 -38.59
CA ALA A 142 52.26 43.58 -38.99
C ALA A 142 52.56 43.77 -40.50
N SER A 143 52.64 42.69 -41.30
CA SER A 143 52.65 42.76 -42.76
C SER A 143 52.40 41.39 -43.39
N GLY A 144 51.37 41.29 -44.25
CA GLY A 144 51.21 40.23 -45.25
C GLY A 144 50.82 38.83 -44.75
N PRO A 145 50.33 37.94 -45.66
CA PRO A 145 49.43 36.86 -45.31
C PRO A 145 50.20 35.64 -44.82
N SER A 146 50.03 35.26 -43.54
CA SER A 146 50.35 33.91 -43.04
C SER A 146 49.70 33.68 -41.68
N THR A 147 48.71 32.77 -41.64
CA THR A 147 48.09 32.12 -40.46
C THR A 147 47.76 33.02 -39.26
N VAL A 148 46.46 33.24 -38.99
CA VAL A 148 46.00 33.85 -37.73
C VAL A 148 46.38 32.92 -36.58
N LYS A 149 47.43 33.28 -35.83
CA LYS A 149 47.76 32.59 -34.58
C LYS A 149 46.76 33.05 -33.53
N VAL A 150 45.92 32.14 -33.08
CA VAL A 150 44.96 32.41 -31.98
C VAL A 150 45.65 32.36 -30.62
N TYR A 151 46.95 32.01 -30.56
CA TYR A 151 47.79 31.98 -29.36
C TYR A 151 49.17 32.58 -29.61
N ALA A 152 49.86 32.98 -28.54
CA ALA A 152 51.24 33.45 -28.59
C ALA A 152 52.12 32.80 -27.48
N PRO A 153 53.43 32.60 -27.72
CA PRO A 153 54.37 32.10 -26.71
C PRO A 153 54.44 33.00 -25.48
N ALA A 154 54.76 32.43 -24.32
CA ALA A 154 54.96 33.22 -23.11
C ALA A 154 56.04 34.31 -23.33
N GLY A 155 55.73 35.57 -23.00
CA GLY A 155 56.66 36.69 -23.11
C GLY A 155 56.73 37.38 -24.49
N SER A 156 55.86 37.05 -25.44
CA SER A 156 55.87 37.58 -26.82
C SER A 156 55.45 39.05 -27.00
N GLY A 157 55.20 39.81 -25.92
CA GLY A 157 54.77 41.23 -25.99
C GLY A 157 53.41 41.48 -26.66
N THR A 158 52.70 40.43 -27.05
CA THR A 158 51.36 40.51 -27.64
C THR A 158 50.30 40.75 -26.57
N THR A 159 49.28 41.53 -26.88
CA THR A 159 48.12 41.70 -26.00
C THR A 159 47.38 40.38 -25.85
N ALA A 160 47.41 39.82 -24.64
CA ALA A 160 46.60 38.65 -24.30
C ALA A 160 45.12 38.98 -24.49
N VAL A 161 44.38 38.09 -25.16
CA VAL A 161 42.93 38.19 -25.24
C VAL A 161 42.37 37.43 -24.05
N ASN A 162 41.69 38.14 -23.15
CA ASN A 162 40.87 37.48 -22.14
C ASN A 162 39.78 36.68 -22.86
N LEU A 163 39.82 35.36 -22.76
CA LEU A 163 38.61 34.60 -23.04
C LEU A 163 37.59 34.98 -21.98
N GLY A 164 36.37 35.29 -22.39
CA GLY A 164 35.24 35.03 -21.49
C GLY A 164 35.35 33.55 -21.11
N GLY A 165 35.66 33.25 -19.85
CA GLY A 165 36.05 31.91 -19.42
C GLY A 165 35.03 30.84 -19.81
N LEU A 166 35.37 29.57 -19.64
CA LEU A 166 34.40 28.49 -19.80
C LEU A 166 33.32 28.65 -18.72
N THR A 167 32.14 29.14 -19.12
CA THR A 167 30.97 29.14 -18.26
C THR A 167 30.41 27.72 -18.18
N VAL A 168 30.79 26.99 -17.13
CA VAL A 168 30.11 25.75 -16.76
C VAL A 168 28.86 26.14 -15.98
N THR A 169 27.71 26.18 -16.67
CA THR A 169 26.43 26.44 -16.00
C THR A 169 25.98 25.16 -15.28
N GLY A 170 26.27 25.10 -13.99
CA GLY A 170 25.71 24.13 -13.05
C GLY A 170 25.70 24.78 -11.67
N GLY A 171 24.52 24.97 -11.09
CA GLY A 171 24.40 25.53 -9.73
C GLY A 171 25.07 24.65 -8.68
N PRO A 172 25.18 25.10 -7.42
CA PRO A 172 25.68 24.26 -6.34
C PRO A 172 24.89 22.95 -6.32
N PHE A 173 25.59 21.83 -6.50
CA PHE A 173 25.00 20.52 -6.26
C PHE A 173 24.69 20.44 -4.76
N THR A 174 23.42 20.52 -4.39
CA THR A 174 22.97 20.12 -3.06
C THR A 174 22.95 18.58 -3.03
N PRO A 175 23.86 17.89 -2.33
CA PRO A 175 23.88 16.43 -2.29
C PRO A 175 22.77 15.87 -1.39
N GLN A 176 21.72 16.65 -1.14
CA GLN A 176 20.68 16.40 -0.16
C GLN A 176 19.35 16.93 -0.70
N GLY A 177 18.34 16.07 -0.66
CA GLY A 177 16.96 16.37 -1.02
C GLY A 177 16.04 15.29 -0.45
N SER A 178 14.76 15.58 -0.34
CA SER A 178 13.76 14.57 0.03
C SER A 178 13.43 13.70 -1.17
N VAL A 179 13.41 12.39 -0.96
CA VAL A 179 12.81 11.46 -1.93
C VAL A 179 11.34 11.32 -1.56
N THR A 180 10.44 11.66 -2.48
CA THR A 180 9.02 11.34 -2.32
C THR A 180 8.85 9.84 -2.46
N ILE A 181 8.62 9.15 -1.35
CA ILE A 181 8.24 7.74 -1.36
C ILE A 181 6.75 7.69 -1.67
N GLY A 182 6.40 7.09 -2.81
CA GLY A 182 5.00 6.84 -3.15
C GLY A 182 4.32 5.91 -2.14
N LEU A 183 3.00 5.83 -2.19
CA LEU A 183 2.23 4.92 -1.35
C LEU A 183 2.69 3.48 -1.60
N ALA A 184 3.14 2.79 -0.55
CA ALA A 184 3.51 1.38 -0.59
C ALA A 184 2.37 0.52 0.00
N GLY A 185 2.01 -0.57 -0.70
CA GLY A 185 0.95 -1.49 -0.30
C GLY A 185 -0.10 -1.71 -1.40
N GLY A 186 -0.51 -2.96 -1.62
CA GLY A 186 -1.38 -3.36 -2.73
C GLY A 186 -2.88 -3.25 -2.46
N THR A 187 -3.30 -2.64 -1.35
CA THR A 187 -4.72 -2.60 -0.89
C THR A 187 -5.39 -3.99 -0.90
N THR A 188 -4.58 -5.05 -0.74
CA THR A 188 -5.05 -6.43 -0.78
C THR A 188 -5.68 -6.77 0.57
N PRO A 189 -6.91 -7.31 0.61
CA PRO A 189 -7.50 -7.78 1.86
C PRO A 189 -6.60 -8.81 2.54
N VAL A 190 -6.42 -8.64 3.85
CA VAL A 190 -5.74 -9.63 4.68
C VAL A 190 -6.77 -10.30 5.58
N PRO A 191 -6.86 -11.64 5.56
CA PRO A 191 -7.75 -12.34 6.47
C PRO A 191 -7.21 -12.18 7.90
N ASN A 192 -8.00 -11.57 8.78
CA ASN A 192 -7.71 -11.46 10.22
C ASN A 192 -8.54 -12.46 11.04
N ILE A 193 -8.96 -13.55 10.40
CA ILE A 193 -9.72 -14.60 11.07
C ILE A 193 -8.76 -15.49 11.88
N GLN A 194 -9.15 -15.81 13.12
CA GLN A 194 -8.44 -16.81 13.92
C GLN A 194 -8.49 -18.17 13.22
N PRO A 195 -7.56 -19.10 13.50
CA PRO A 195 -7.69 -20.49 13.06
C PRO A 195 -9.04 -21.05 13.53
N VAL A 196 -9.85 -21.55 12.59
CA VAL A 196 -11.18 -22.11 12.87
C VAL A 196 -11.31 -23.50 12.30
N ILE A 197 -12.08 -24.34 13.00
CA ILE A 197 -12.62 -25.59 12.45
C ILE A 197 -14.12 -25.41 12.24
N ALA A 198 -14.58 -25.62 11.02
CA ALA A 198 -16.00 -25.53 10.71
C ALA A 198 -16.68 -26.86 11.05
N VAL A 199 -17.74 -26.78 11.86
CA VAL A 199 -18.59 -27.92 12.24
C VAL A 199 -20.03 -27.59 11.93
N PHE A 200 -20.85 -28.62 11.72
CA PHE A 200 -22.24 -28.44 11.34
C PHE A 200 -23.03 -27.88 12.52
N THR A 201 -23.72 -26.76 12.31
CA THR A 201 -24.51 -26.08 13.34
C THR A 201 -25.99 -26.25 13.02
N MET A 202 -26.76 -26.69 14.00
CA MET A 202 -28.17 -26.98 13.84
C MET A 202 -28.98 -26.60 15.08
N ILE A 203 -30.28 -26.38 14.86
CA ILE A 203 -31.26 -25.96 15.86
C ILE A 203 -32.37 -27.01 15.99
N ALA A 204 -32.75 -27.34 17.22
CA ALA A 204 -33.83 -28.27 17.50
C ALA A 204 -35.18 -27.62 17.16
N THR A 205 -35.94 -28.29 16.31
CA THR A 205 -37.31 -27.89 15.91
C THR A 205 -38.38 -28.70 16.63
N VAL A 206 -38.00 -29.79 17.28
CA VAL A 206 -38.83 -30.65 18.12
C VAL A 206 -38.05 -30.93 19.41
N GLY A 207 -38.73 -30.93 20.55
CA GLY A 207 -38.11 -31.11 21.85
C GLY A 207 -39.01 -30.69 22.99
N ILE A 208 -38.42 -30.55 24.18
CA ILE A 208 -39.08 -30.03 25.38
C ILE A 208 -39.20 -28.51 25.26
N TRP A 209 -40.35 -27.94 25.61
CA TRP A 209 -40.50 -26.49 25.74
C TRP A 209 -39.64 -25.97 26.90
N PRO A 210 -38.78 -24.96 26.70
CA PRO A 210 -38.03 -24.36 27.80
C PRO A 210 -38.94 -23.42 28.61
N PRO A 211 -39.31 -23.79 29.86
CA PRO A 211 -40.17 -22.92 30.67
C PRO A 211 -39.42 -21.67 31.08
N HIS A 212 -40.08 -20.52 30.99
CA HIS A 212 -39.59 -19.32 31.65
C HIS A 212 -39.81 -19.49 33.17
N PRO A 213 -38.82 -19.13 34.01
CA PRO A 213 -39.02 -19.05 35.46
C PRO A 213 -40.02 -17.95 35.84
#